data_AF-A0A091JRI5-F1
#
_entry.id   AF-A0A091JRI5-F1
#
_cell.length_a   1.000
_cell.length_b   1.000
_cell.length_c   1.000
_cell.angle_alpha   90.00
_cell.angle_beta   90.00
_cell.angle_gamma   90.00
#
_symmetry.space_group_name_H-M   'P 1'
#
loop_
_entity.id
_entity.type
_entity.pdbx_description
1 polymer ?
#
loop_
_entity_poly.entity_id
_entity_poly.type
_entity_poly.pdbx_seq_one_letter_code
_entity_poly.pdbx_strand_id
1 'polypeptide(L)'
;KVPFSPSDLVIWKQSAGNYREDPERVARVVKMVMKTQNPDWNDLQVLLDTIMDTTEKEMVLKSTKEKAREEIRLHLAEGTVDQLVPSDDPEWNPNTVEGLGAIRKYQD
;
A
#
# COMPACT_ATOMS: atom_id res chain seq x y z
N LYS A 1 7.47 -9.69 -13.22
CA LYS A 1 6.29 -9.37 -12.37
C LYS A 1 5.19 -10.40 -12.62
N VAL A 2 4.51 -10.87 -11.58
CA VAL A 2 3.35 -11.78 -11.69
C VAL A 2 2.14 -11.04 -11.11
N PRO A 3 1.03 -10.89 -11.85
CA PRO A 3 -0.17 -10.22 -11.33
C PRO A 3 -0.85 -11.09 -10.26
N PHE A 4 -1.64 -10.45 -9.40
CA PHE A 4 -2.48 -11.18 -8.45
C PHE A 4 -3.50 -12.07 -9.16
N SER A 5 -3.68 -13.28 -8.65
CA SER A 5 -4.76 -14.15 -9.10
C SER A 5 -6.11 -13.62 -8.58
N PRO A 6 -7.18 -13.67 -9.39
CA PRO A 6 -8.53 -13.36 -8.91
C PRO A 6 -8.94 -14.19 -7.70
N SER A 7 -8.49 -15.45 -7.61
CA SER A 7 -8.77 -16.32 -6.46
C SER A 7 -8.09 -15.82 -5.19
N ASP A 8 -6.86 -15.34 -5.29
CA ASP A 8 -6.12 -14.81 -4.14
C ASP A 8 -6.76 -13.52 -3.63
N LEU A 9 -7.19 -12.64 -4.54
CA LEU A 9 -7.94 -11.42 -4.19
C LEU A 9 -9.20 -11.70 -3.38
N VAL A 10 -9.97 -12.73 -3.77
CA VAL A 10 -11.17 -13.15 -3.01
C VAL A 10 -10.80 -13.69 -1.63
N ILE A 11 -9.75 -14.51 -1.54
CA ILE A 11 -9.28 -15.06 -0.25
C ILE A 11 -8.81 -13.95 0.68
N TRP A 12 -8.06 -12.97 0.17
CA TRP A 12 -7.58 -11.84 0.97
C TRP A 12 -8.73 -10.93 1.39
N LYS A 13 -9.73 -10.70 0.54
CA LYS A 13 -10.95 -9.96 0.93
C LYS A 13 -11.66 -10.63 2.09
N GLN A 14 -11.91 -11.93 2.00
CA GLN A 14 -12.57 -12.71 3.05
C GLN A 14 -11.73 -12.72 4.34
N SER A 15 -10.41 -12.81 4.20
CA SER A 15 -9.48 -12.81 5.33
C SER A 15 -9.42 -11.45 6.03
N ALA A 16 -9.47 -10.35 5.28
CA ALA A 16 -9.44 -8.99 5.80
C ALA A 16 -10.73 -8.63 6.54
N GLY A 17 -11.89 -9.05 6.04
CA GLY A 17 -13.18 -8.68 6.59
C GLY A 17 -13.53 -7.22 6.31
N ASN A 18 -14.32 -6.61 7.20
CA ASN A 18 -14.71 -5.21 7.10
C ASN A 18 -13.70 -4.30 7.83
N TYR A 19 -13.17 -3.29 7.14
CA TYR A 19 -12.20 -2.36 7.71
C TYR A 19 -12.76 -1.58 8.89
N ARG A 20 -14.03 -1.14 8.85
CA ARG A 20 -14.65 -0.39 9.95
C ARG A 20 -14.88 -1.23 11.21
N GLU A 21 -14.93 -2.56 11.09
CA GLU A 21 -15.09 -3.46 12.23
C GLU A 21 -13.75 -3.80 12.89
N ASP A 22 -12.73 -4.12 12.09
CA ASP A 22 -11.38 -4.47 12.58
C ASP A 22 -10.28 -3.95 11.62
N PRO A 23 -9.89 -2.67 11.74
CA PRO A 23 -8.82 -2.08 10.94
C PRO A 23 -7.49 -2.81 11.09
N GLU A 24 -7.21 -3.36 12.28
CA GLU A 24 -5.96 -4.08 12.54
C GLU A 24 -5.90 -5.40 11.77
N ARG A 25 -7.03 -6.12 11.65
CA ARG A 25 -7.11 -7.33 10.83
C ARG A 25 -6.84 -7.04 9.37
N VAL A 26 -7.43 -5.98 8.83
CA VAL A 26 -7.16 -5.55 7.45
C VAL A 26 -5.68 -5.22 7.29
N ALA A 27 -5.09 -4.45 8.21
CA ALA A 27 -3.66 -4.12 8.18
C ALA A 27 -2.76 -5.37 8.23
N ARG A 28 -3.12 -6.39 9.03
CA ARG A 28 -2.39 -7.68 9.08
C ARG A 28 -2.41 -8.39 7.74
N VAL A 29 -3.55 -8.41 7.04
CA VAL A 29 -3.67 -9.03 5.71
C VAL A 29 -2.86 -8.26 4.68
N VAL A 30 -2.97 -6.92 4.63
CA VAL A 30 -2.16 -6.08 3.74
C VAL A 30 -0.67 -6.35 3.94
N LYS A 31 -0.20 -6.34 5.19
CA LYS A 31 1.20 -6.60 5.53
C LYS A 31 1.66 -8.02 5.14
N MET A 32 0.78 -9.01 5.26
CA MET A 32 1.06 -10.38 4.80
C MET A 32 1.22 -10.44 3.28
N VAL A 33 0.33 -9.80 2.52
CA VAL A 33 0.39 -9.77 1.06
C VAL A 33 1.64 -9.03 0.59
N MET A 34 1.96 -7.88 1.19
CA MET A 34 3.19 -7.13 0.88
C MET A 34 4.45 -8.00 1.03
N LYS A 35 4.56 -8.74 2.14
CA LYS A 35 5.71 -9.61 2.41
C LYS A 35 5.80 -10.83 1.50
N THR A 36 4.66 -11.41 1.11
CA THR A 36 4.63 -12.68 0.38
C THR A 36 4.66 -12.50 -1.13
N GLN A 37 4.05 -11.43 -1.64
CA GLN A 37 3.90 -11.19 -3.07
C GLN A 37 4.85 -10.11 -3.60
N ASN A 38 5.42 -9.26 -2.74
CA ASN A 38 6.23 -8.10 -3.11
C ASN A 38 5.57 -7.25 -4.23
N PRO A 39 4.32 -6.80 -4.02
CA PRO A 39 3.54 -6.09 -5.03
C PRO A 39 4.14 -4.72 -5.37
N ASP A 40 4.05 -4.30 -6.62
CA ASP A 40 4.36 -2.91 -6.93
C ASP A 40 3.20 -1.96 -6.59
N TRP A 41 3.35 -0.68 -6.92
CA TRP A 41 2.35 0.34 -6.61
C TRP A 41 0.98 -0.01 -7.20
N ASN A 42 0.93 -0.44 -8.46
CA ASN A 42 -0.31 -0.80 -9.16
C ASN A 42 -1.00 -2.00 -8.52
N ASP A 43 -0.23 -3.04 -8.16
CA ASP A 43 -0.76 -4.20 -7.46
C ASP A 43 -1.35 -3.80 -6.09
N LEU A 44 -0.68 -2.92 -5.35
CA LEU A 44 -1.19 -2.41 -4.08
C LEU A 44 -2.49 -1.62 -4.23
N GLN A 45 -2.67 -0.85 -5.32
CA GLN A 45 -3.94 -0.19 -5.60
C GLN A 45 -5.07 -1.22 -5.77
N VAL A 46 -4.83 -2.27 -6.55
CA VAL A 46 -5.80 -3.36 -6.77
C VAL A 46 -6.14 -4.08 -5.47
N LEU A 47 -5.15 -4.36 -4.61
CA LEU A 47 -5.37 -4.97 -3.31
C LEU A 47 -6.26 -4.09 -2.42
N LEU A 48 -5.92 -2.81 -2.30
CA LEU A 48 -6.66 -1.85 -1.47
C LEU A 48 -8.10 -1.68 -1.97
N ASP A 49 -8.30 -1.52 -3.29
CA ASP A 49 -9.63 -1.41 -3.90
C ASP A 49 -10.46 -2.69 -3.76
N THR A 50 -9.80 -3.84 -3.62
CA THR A 50 -10.49 -5.10 -3.35
C THR A 50 -10.94 -5.15 -1.88
N ILE A 51 -10.04 -4.87 -0.93
CA ILE A 51 -10.28 -5.10 0.50
C ILE A 51 -11.00 -3.95 1.22
N MET A 52 -10.95 -2.74 0.68
CA MET A 52 -11.59 -1.53 1.25
C MET A 52 -12.60 -0.93 0.27
N ASP A 53 -13.61 -0.22 0.79
CA ASP A 53 -14.40 0.70 -0.02
C ASP A 53 -13.62 2.00 -0.31
N THR A 54 -14.14 2.83 -1.23
CA THR A 54 -13.48 4.09 -1.63
C THR A 54 -13.25 5.03 -0.44
N THR A 55 -14.21 5.12 0.49
CA THR A 55 -14.09 5.98 1.67
C THR A 55 -13.04 5.46 2.65
N GLU A 56 -13.00 4.15 2.87
CA GLU A 56 -11.99 3.48 3.70
C GLU A 56 -10.59 3.69 3.13
N LYS A 57 -10.43 3.50 1.82
CA LYS A 57 -9.17 3.75 1.11
C LYS A 57 -8.74 5.22 1.24
N GLU A 58 -9.65 6.17 1.03
CA GLU A 58 -9.36 7.61 1.19
C GLU A 58 -8.92 7.95 2.62
N MET A 59 -9.56 7.37 3.64
CA MET A 59 -9.18 7.57 5.04
C MET A 59 -7.77 7.04 5.32
N VAL A 60 -7.45 5.83 4.84
CA VAL A 60 -6.12 5.23 4.98
C VAL A 60 -5.07 6.10 4.27
N LEU A 61 -5.29 6.48 3.01
CA LEU A 61 -4.36 7.31 2.26
C LEU A 61 -4.12 8.67 2.92
N LYS A 62 -5.18 9.29 3.45
CA LYS A 62 -5.06 10.56 4.19
C LYS A 62 -4.21 10.38 5.44
N SER A 63 -4.47 9.34 6.23
CA SER A 63 -3.70 9.04 7.45
C SER A 63 -2.23 8.76 7.13
N THR A 64 -1.95 7.98 6.07
CA THR A 64 -0.57 7.71 5.63
C THR A 64 0.13 8.98 5.17
N LYS A 65 -0.56 9.88 4.44
CA LYS A 65 0.00 11.18 4.04
C LYS A 65 0.27 12.10 5.23
N GLU A 66 -0.60 12.11 6.23
CA GLU A 66 -0.39 12.87 7.48
C GLU A 66 0.82 12.33 8.26
N LYS A 67 0.95 11.00 8.38
CA LYS A 67 2.13 10.36 8.96
C LYS A 67 3.40 10.71 8.20
N ALA A 68 3.40 10.57 6.88
CA ALA A 68 4.56 10.92 6.05
C ALA A 68 4.97 12.40 6.21
N ARG A 69 3.99 13.31 6.29
CA ARG A 69 4.25 14.73 6.56
C ARG A 69 4.93 14.95 7.90
N GLU A 70 4.50 14.22 8.93
CA GLU A 70 5.09 14.31 10.27
C GLU A 70 6.51 13.74 10.30
N GLU A 71 6.74 12.59 9.66
CA GLU A 71 8.09 11.99 9.54
C GLU A 71 9.06 12.95 8.83
N ILE A 72 8.61 13.62 7.75
CA ILE A 72 9.40 14.67 7.08
C ILE A 72 9.68 15.85 8.02
N ARG A 73 8.66 16.33 8.74
CA ARG A 73 8.80 17.45 9.70
C ARG A 73 9.80 17.13 10.81
N LEU A 74 9.81 15.89 11.26
CA LEU A 74 10.70 15.38 12.31
C LEU A 74 12.09 14.96 11.77
N HIS A 75 12.36 15.12 10.47
CA HIS A 75 13.59 14.68 9.80
C HIS A 75 13.85 13.16 9.93
N LEU A 76 12.78 12.37 10.09
CA LEU A 76 12.81 10.91 10.12
C LEU A 76 12.68 10.31 8.70
N ALA A 77 12.14 11.08 7.76
CA ALA A 77 12.08 10.72 6.34
C ALA A 77 12.51 11.90 5.46
N GLU A 78 13.23 11.59 4.37
CA GLU A 78 13.60 12.55 3.33
C GLU A 78 12.63 12.50 2.15
N GLY A 79 12.38 13.69 1.57
CA GLY A 79 11.56 13.88 0.37
C GLY A 79 10.28 14.68 0.63
N THR A 80 9.34 14.59 -0.30
CA THR A 80 8.00 15.17 -0.17
C THR A 80 6.98 14.10 0.20
N VAL A 81 5.82 14.51 0.72
CA VAL A 81 4.71 13.58 1.02
C VAL A 81 4.31 12.77 -0.21
N ASP A 82 4.33 13.38 -1.40
CA ASP A 82 3.96 12.71 -2.65
C ASP A 82 5.05 11.71 -3.12
N GLN A 83 6.33 11.96 -2.82
CA GLN A 83 7.39 10.97 -3.06
C GLN A 83 7.28 9.74 -2.13
N LEU A 84 6.74 9.91 -0.94
CA LEU A 84 6.56 8.83 0.04
C LEU A 84 5.23 8.11 -0.12
N VAL A 85 4.17 8.85 -0.46
CA VAL A 85 2.79 8.37 -0.58
C VAL A 85 2.19 8.96 -1.86
N PRO A 86 2.64 8.49 -3.04
CA PRO A 86 2.20 9.02 -4.32
C PRO A 86 0.69 8.83 -4.51
N SER A 87 0.05 9.86 -5.06
CA SER A 87 -1.39 9.86 -5.35
C SER A 87 -1.69 9.18 -6.68
N ASP A 88 -0.78 9.31 -7.64
CA ASP A 88 -0.85 8.76 -9.00
C ASP A 88 0.25 7.72 -9.22
N ASP A 89 0.21 7.00 -10.34
CA ASP A 89 1.22 5.99 -10.67
C ASP A 89 2.62 6.63 -10.74
N PRO A 90 3.55 6.24 -9.84
CA PRO A 90 4.89 6.82 -9.83
C PRO A 90 5.82 6.22 -10.89
N GLU A 91 5.30 5.32 -11.75
CA GLU A 91 6.03 4.65 -12.85
C GLU A 91 7.29 3.89 -12.39
N TRP A 92 7.31 3.42 -11.14
CA TRP A 92 8.44 2.65 -10.61
C TRP A 92 8.59 1.33 -11.36
N ASN A 93 9.73 1.14 -12.02
CA ASN A 93 10.00 -0.10 -12.75
C ASN A 93 10.40 -1.23 -11.79
N PRO A 94 9.59 -2.28 -11.60
CA PRO A 94 9.91 -3.37 -10.68
C PRO A 94 11.07 -4.25 -11.15
N ASN A 95 11.57 -4.04 -12.38
CA ASN A 95 12.69 -4.80 -12.95
C ASN A 95 14.03 -4.05 -12.84
N THR A 96 14.08 -2.84 -12.25
CA THR A 96 15.33 -2.09 -12.00
C THR A 96 15.64 -2.03 -10.51
N VAL A 97 16.92 -1.81 -10.17
CA VAL A 97 17.36 -1.72 -8.77
C VAL A 97 16.76 -0.48 -8.10
N GLU A 98 16.70 0.63 -8.82
CA GLU A 98 16.13 1.89 -8.37
C GLU A 98 14.63 1.77 -8.11
N GLY A 99 13.89 1.16 -9.04
CA GLY A 99 12.45 0.96 -8.90
C GLY A 99 12.10 -0.01 -7.77
N LEU A 100 12.88 -1.09 -7.59
CA LEU A 100 12.74 -1.96 -6.42
C LEU A 100 13.04 -1.25 -5.11
N GLY A 101 14.02 -0.34 -5.08
CA GLY A 101 14.31 0.50 -3.93
C GLY A 101 13.14 1.42 -3.56
N ALA A 102 12.53 2.05 -4.56
CA ALA A 102 11.36 2.91 -4.37
C ALA A 102 10.13 2.11 -3.89
N ILE A 103 9.87 0.95 -4.49
CA ILE A 103 8.77 0.05 -4.06
C ILE A 103 8.96 -0.39 -2.60
N ARG A 104 10.18 -0.77 -2.20
CA ARG A 104 10.45 -1.15 -0.79
C ARG A 104 10.20 0.01 0.17
N LYS A 105 10.69 1.21 -0.16
CA LYS A 105 10.47 2.41 0.66
C LYS A 105 8.97 2.74 0.80
N TYR A 106 8.18 2.50 -0.24
CA TYR A 106 6.72 2.68 -0.20
C TYR A 106 6.01 1.62 0.64
N GLN A 107 6.58 0.42 0.72
CA GLN A 107 6.01 -0.71 1.46
C GLN A 107 6.34 -0.70 2.97
N ASP A 108 7.31 0.10 3.41
CA ASP A 108 7.75 0.23 4.81
C ASP A 108 6.84 1.15 5.65
#